data_AF-A0A2P8Q9Q8-F1
#
_entry.id   AF-A0A2P8Q9Q8-F1
#
_cell.length_a   1.000
_cell.length_b   1.000
_cell.length_c   1.000
_cell.angle_alpha   90.00
_cell.angle_beta   90.00
_cell.angle_gamma   90.00
#
_symmetry.space_group_name_H-M   'P 1'
#
loop_
_entity.id
_entity.type
_entity.pdbx_description
1 polymer ?
#
loop_
_entity_poly.entity_id
_entity_poly.type
_entity_poly.pdbx_seq_one_letter_code
_entity_poly.pdbx_strand_id
1 'polypeptide(L)'
;MSHLMRTDRDGVHELGLLVEDAWQNRGLGMSLACHAVHLARRLDCHSVAVMTDAANTPMLAITRRLGAFVPPSSSGVVDLVIPVAGAGRCPQG
;
A
#
# COMPACT_ATOMS: atom_id res chain seq x y z
N MET A 1 -0.75 7.41 -10.29
CA MET A 1 -2.20 7.13 -10.12
C MET A 1 -2.38 6.12 -8.99
N SER A 2 -3.41 6.25 -8.15
CA SER A 2 -3.81 5.22 -7.19
C SER A 2 -5.30 4.89 -7.34
N HIS A 3 -5.64 3.62 -7.16
CA HIS A 3 -7.00 3.09 -7.17
C HIS A 3 -7.24 2.24 -5.92
N LEU A 4 -8.45 2.35 -5.36
CA LEU A 4 -8.91 1.50 -4.28
C LEU A 4 -10.10 0.68 -4.80
N MET A 5 -9.98 -0.65 -4.84
CA MET A 5 -11.01 -1.57 -5.32
C MET A 5 -11.60 -2.34 -4.16
N ARG A 6 -12.92 -2.51 -4.11
CA ARG A 6 -13.56 -3.35 -3.11
C ARG A 6 -13.27 -4.82 -3.43
N THR A 7 -12.90 -5.60 -2.42
CA THR A 7 -12.70 -7.04 -2.58
C THR A 7 -13.94 -7.81 -2.15
N ASP A 8 -13.96 -9.12 -2.39
CA ASP A 8 -14.96 -10.07 -1.87
C ASP A 8 -14.83 -10.29 -0.34
N ARG A 9 -13.72 -9.87 0.25
CA ARG A 9 -13.48 -9.88 1.69
C ARG A 9 -14.13 -8.65 2.34
N ASP A 10 -15.07 -8.89 3.26
CA ASP A 10 -15.75 -7.81 3.99
C ASP A 10 -14.75 -6.89 4.72
N GLY A 11 -14.89 -5.59 4.49
CA GLY A 11 -14.03 -4.57 5.11
C GLY A 11 -12.61 -4.46 4.53
N VAL A 12 -12.28 -5.18 3.46
CA VAL A 12 -10.96 -5.16 2.80
C VAL A 12 -11.07 -4.54 1.42
N HIS A 13 -10.19 -3.57 1.14
CA HIS A 13 -10.05 -2.99 -0.18
C HIS A 13 -8.63 -3.20 -0.72
N GLU A 14 -8.50 -3.38 -2.03
CA GLU A 14 -7.23 -3.53 -2.71
C GLU A 14 -6.73 -2.17 -3.23
N LEU A 15 -5.45 -1.88 -3.02
CA LEU A 15 -4.78 -0.71 -3.54
C LEU A 15 -3.97 -1.06 -4.78
N GLY A 16 -4.39 -0.52 -5.92
CA GLY A 16 -3.56 -0.44 -7.11
C GLY A 16 -2.80 0.89 -7.14
N LEU A 17 -1.47 0.85 -7.23
CA LEU A 17 -0.64 2.05 -7.33
C LEU A 17 0.31 1.94 -8.53
N LEU A 18 0.27 2.95 -9.40
CA LEU A 18 1.17 3.06 -10.54
C LEU A 18 1.85 4.44 -10.52
N VAL A 19 3.18 4.43 -10.49
CA VAL A 19 4.02 5.62 -10.63
C VAL A 19 4.87 5.41 -11.87
N GLU A 20 4.69 6.25 -12.88
CA GLU A 20 5.48 6.20 -14.11
C GLU A 20 6.97 6.40 -13.81
N ASP A 21 7.83 5.71 -14.57
CA ASP A 21 9.28 5.65 -14.34
C ASP A 21 9.94 7.04 -14.25
N ALA A 22 9.49 7.98 -15.09
CA ALA A 22 9.97 9.37 -15.11
C ALA A 22 9.74 10.12 -13.77
N TRP A 23 8.86 9.60 -12.92
CA TRP A 23 8.45 10.21 -11.65
C TRP A 23 8.84 9.37 -10.42
N GLN A 24 9.56 8.27 -10.62
CA GLN A 24 10.08 7.45 -9.51
C GLN A 24 11.14 8.20 -8.69
N ASN A 25 11.45 7.68 -7.49
CA ASN A 25 12.44 8.23 -6.56
C ASN A 25 12.17 9.67 -6.04
N ARG A 26 10.95 10.17 -6.21
CA ARG A 26 10.51 11.50 -5.74
C ARG A 26 9.55 11.46 -4.55
N GLY A 27 9.39 10.30 -3.92
CA GLY A 27 8.47 10.12 -2.79
C GLY A 27 6.97 9.99 -3.16
N LEU A 28 6.61 10.16 -4.43
CA LEU A 28 5.22 10.12 -4.91
C LEU A 28 4.49 8.82 -4.57
N GLY A 29 5.18 7.68 -4.65
CA GLY A 29 4.59 6.39 -4.28
C GLY A 29 4.13 6.34 -2.83
N MET A 30 4.94 6.90 -1.91
CA MET A 30 4.59 6.98 -0.50
C MET A 30 3.39 7.93 -0.29
N SER A 31 3.41 9.12 -0.90
CA SER A 31 2.33 10.09 -0.77
C SER A 31 0.99 9.55 -1.30
N LEU A 32 1.00 8.85 -2.43
CA LEU A 32 -0.20 8.25 -3.02
C LEU A 32 -0.71 7.06 -2.19
N ALA A 33 0.17 6.19 -1.69
CA ALA A 33 -0.22 5.09 -0.80
C ALA A 33 -0.82 5.62 0.51
N CYS A 34 -0.22 6.67 1.07
CA CYS A 34 -0.74 7.39 2.22
C CYS A 34 -2.12 7.98 1.99
N HIS A 35 -2.32 8.63 0.84
CA HIS A 35 -3.62 9.17 0.47
C HIS A 35 -4.67 8.06 0.35
N ALA A 36 -4.33 6.93 -0.26
CA ALA A 36 -5.23 5.79 -0.40
C ALA A 36 -5.62 5.18 0.96
N VAL A 37 -4.68 4.98 1.88
CA VAL A 37 -4.97 4.52 3.24
C VAL A 37 -5.89 5.52 3.97
N HIS A 38 -5.66 6.82 3.81
CA HIS A 38 -6.53 7.83 4.41
C HIS A 38 -7.95 7.78 3.83
N LEU A 39 -8.11 7.55 2.53
CA LEU A 39 -9.43 7.32 1.92
C LEU A 39 -10.09 6.04 2.46
N ALA A 40 -9.34 4.94 2.59
CA ALA A 40 -9.84 3.70 3.16
C ALA A 40 -10.37 3.87 4.60
N ARG A 41 -9.72 4.72 5.42
CA ARG A 41 -10.23 5.09 6.77
C ARG A 41 -11.63 5.71 6.71
N ARG A 42 -11.89 6.56 5.71
CA ARG A 42 -13.18 7.25 5.55
C ARG A 42 -14.28 6.32 5.04
N LEU A 43 -13.90 5.19 4.46
CA LEU A 43 -14.80 4.17 3.92
C LEU A 43 -15.04 3.02 4.92
N ASP A 44 -14.70 3.23 6.20
CA ASP A 44 -14.81 2.22 7.28
C ASP A 44 -14.05 0.90 6.99
N CYS A 45 -13.00 0.98 6.17
CA CYS A 45 -12.18 -0.18 5.83
C CYS A 45 -11.20 -0.48 6.96
N HIS A 46 -10.99 -1.76 7.25
CA HIS A 46 -10.06 -2.18 8.31
C HIS A 46 -8.65 -2.43 7.78
N SER A 47 -8.52 -2.73 6.49
CA SER A 47 -7.24 -3.07 5.86
C SER A 47 -7.21 -2.72 4.38
N VAL A 48 -6.01 -2.46 3.87
CA VAL A 48 -5.71 -2.28 2.45
C VAL A 48 -4.79 -3.41 1.98
N ALA A 49 -5.22 -4.19 0.99
CA ALA A 49 -4.42 -5.22 0.35
C ALA A 49 -3.55 -4.63 -0.77
N VAL A 50 -2.32 -5.12 -0.92
CA VAL A 50 -1.36 -4.71 -1.95
C VAL A 50 -0.74 -5.95 -2.54
N MET A 51 -0.96 -6.18 -3.84
CA MET A 51 -0.31 -7.23 -4.59
C MET A 51 0.89 -6.66 -5.36
N THR A 52 2.08 -7.23 -5.17
CA THR A 52 3.29 -6.78 -5.87
C THR A 52 4.28 -7.92 -6.05
N ASP A 53 5.16 -7.84 -7.05
CA ASP A 53 6.31 -8.73 -7.10
C ASP A 53 7.26 -8.47 -5.92
N ALA A 54 7.83 -9.52 -5.33
CA ALA A 54 8.79 -9.44 -4.24
C ALA A 54 10.09 -8.73 -4.64
N ALA A 55 10.40 -8.61 -5.93
CA ALA A 55 11.50 -7.80 -6.44
C ALA A 55 11.19 -6.29 -6.42
N ASN A 56 9.94 -5.88 -6.20
CA ASN A 56 9.54 -4.47 -6.12
C ASN A 56 9.93 -3.85 -4.77
N THR A 57 11.24 -3.68 -4.57
CA THR A 57 11.81 -3.14 -3.32
C THR A 57 11.22 -1.79 -2.90
N PRO A 58 10.87 -0.84 -3.81
CA PRO A 58 10.19 0.40 -3.41
C PRO A 58 8.82 0.15 -2.79
N MET A 59 8.00 -0.74 -3.39
CA MET A 59 6.68 -1.07 -2.86
C MET A 59 6.78 -1.77 -1.51
N LEU A 60 7.70 -2.73 -1.35
CA LEU A 60 7.94 -3.40 -0.07
C LEU A 60 8.37 -2.43 1.04
N ALA A 61 9.12 -1.37 0.70
CA ALA A 61 9.50 -0.34 1.64
C ALA A 61 8.31 0.55 2.05
N ILE A 62 7.43 0.89 1.11
CA ILE A 62 6.19 1.66 1.36
C ILE A 62 5.25 0.86 2.26
N THR A 63 4.97 -0.40 1.93
CA THR A 63 4.06 -1.24 2.71
C THR A 63 4.58 -1.48 4.12
N ARG A 64 5.89 -1.76 4.30
CA ARG A 64 6.53 -1.84 5.63
C ARG A 64 6.37 -0.55 6.44
N ARG A 65 6.59 0.61 5.83
CA ARG A 65 6.42 1.92 6.49
C ARG A 65 4.98 2.20 6.91
N LEU A 66 4.01 1.64 6.18
CA LEU A 66 2.59 1.73 6.50
C LEU A 66 2.12 0.64 7.49
N GLY A 67 3.02 -0.20 7.99
CA GLY A 67 2.73 -1.19 9.03
C GLY A 67 2.37 -2.58 8.51
N ALA A 68 2.55 -2.86 7.22
CA ALA A 68 2.41 -4.21 6.69
C ALA A 68 3.60 -5.09 7.12
N PHE A 69 3.31 -6.35 7.47
CA PHE A 69 4.35 -7.36 7.62
C PHE A 69 4.76 -7.87 6.24
N VAL A 70 6.06 -7.76 5.92
CA VAL A 70 6.63 -8.31 4.69
C VAL A 70 7.57 -9.45 5.09
N PRO A 71 7.29 -10.70 4.69
CA PRO A 71 8.16 -11.84 4.98
C PRO A 71 9.58 -11.60 4.40
N PRO A 72 10.65 -11.98 5.13
CA PRO A 72 12.02 -11.74 4.69
C PRO A 72 12.44 -12.60 3.48
N SER A 73 11.78 -13.72 3.22
CA SER A 73 12.07 -14.67 2.13
C SER A 73 10.94 -14.75 1.10
N SER A 74 10.35 -13.60 0.77
CA SER A 74 9.33 -13.49 -0.28
C SER A 74 9.92 -13.66 -1.68
N SER A 75 9.25 -14.41 -2.55
CA SER A 75 9.58 -14.56 -3.98
C SER A 75 8.30 -14.56 -4.81
N GLY A 76 8.37 -14.10 -6.06
CA GLY A 76 7.21 -13.95 -6.94
C GLY A 76 6.22 -12.90 -6.43
N VAL A 77 4.95 -13.05 -6.80
CA VAL A 77 3.89 -12.13 -6.38
C VAL A 77 3.53 -12.38 -4.91
N VAL A 78 3.56 -11.32 -4.11
CA VAL A 78 3.13 -11.32 -2.71
C VAL A 78 1.87 -10.49 -2.51
N ASP A 79 0.97 -10.97 -1.65
CA ASP A 79 -0.17 -10.22 -1.11
C ASP A 79 0.21 -9.68 0.28
N LEU A 80 0.16 -8.37 0.44
CA LEU A 80 0.54 -7.64 1.65
C LEU A 80 -0.65 -6.88 2.20
N VAL A 81 -0.82 -6.91 3.52
CA VAL A 81 -1.95 -6.25 4.18
C VAL A 81 -1.46 -5.09 5.03
N ILE A 82 -1.96 -3.90 4.72
CA ILE A 82 -1.73 -2.66 5.48
C ILE A 82 -2.91 -2.45 6.45
N PRO A 83 -2.69 -2.44 7.77
CA PRO A 83 -3.76 -2.18 8.73
C PRO A 83 -4.15 -0.70 8.72
N VAL A 84 -5.43 -0.40 8.50
CA VAL A 84 -5.92 0.99 8.37
C VAL A 84 -5.96 1.74 9.71
N ALA A 85 -6.19 1.02 10.81
CA ALA A 85 -6.17 1.57 12.17
C ALA A 85 -4.74 1.79 12.71
N GLY A 86 -3.77 1.00 12.22
CA GLY A 86 -2.38 0.98 12.69
C GLY A 86 -1.37 1.64 11.75
N ALA A 87 -1.77 2.01 10.53
CA ALA A 87 -0.91 2.74 9.61
C ALA A 87 -0.50 4.07 10.24
N GLY A 88 0.79 4.19 10.60
CA GLY A 88 1.34 5.35 11.28
C GLY A 88 1.09 6.66 10.53
N ARG A 89 1.33 7.79 11.19
CA ARG A 89 1.22 9.11 10.53
C ARG A 89 2.10 9.09 9.29
N CYS A 90 1.45 9.23 8.14
CA CYS A 90 2.14 9.33 6.88
C CYS A 90 3.20 10.43 6.95
N PRO A 91 4.48 10.12 6.71
CA PRO A 91 5.51 11.14 6.67
C PRO A 91 5.12 12.13 5.57
N GLN A 92 4.83 13.35 5.99
CA GLN A 92 4.74 14.49 5.08
C GLN A 92 6.19 14.71 4.62
N GLY A 93 6.44 14.60 3.33
CA GLY A 93 7.78 14.79 2.75
C GLY A 93 8.40 16.12 3.11
#